data_AF-A0A440N1A8-F1
#
_entry.id   AF-A0A440N1A8-F1
#
_cell.length_a   1.000
_cell.length_b   1.000
_cell.length_c   1.000
_cell.angle_alpha   90.00
_cell.angle_beta   90.00
_cell.angle_gamma   90.00
#
_symmetry.space_group_name_H-M   'P 1'
#
loop_
_entity.id
_entity.type
_entity.pdbx_description
1 polymer ?
#
loop_
_entity_poly.entity_id
_entity_poly.type
_entity_poly.pdbx_seq_one_letter_code
_entity_poly.pdbx_strand_id
1 'polypeptide(L)'
;MSVETALEQLLRLIHRRAMRLAALPDDERDLHYDLLRLSCCKAAEHIGQSPDEAAITANDMVEFVRALVGIIEVGRGHDRREAPIGRRPAQQFAGLGNGAART
;
A
#
# COMPACT_ATOMS: atom_id res chain seq x y z
N MET A 1 13.79 19.73 -17.11
CA MET A 1 13.43 18.63 -16.20
C MET A 1 14.60 17.67 -16.19
N SER A 2 15.21 17.36 -15.04
CA SER A 2 16.32 16.40 -15.01
C SER A 2 15.79 14.97 -15.08
N VAL A 3 16.63 14.04 -15.52
CA VAL A 3 16.31 12.60 -15.54
C VAL A 3 15.97 12.10 -14.14
N GLU A 4 16.67 12.59 -13.12
CA GLU A 4 16.43 12.26 -11.71
C GLU A 4 15.03 12.67 -11.26
N THR A 5 14.60 13.89 -11.60
CA THR A 5 13.23 14.36 -11.26
C THR A 5 12.17 13.52 -11.98
N ALA A 6 12.40 13.13 -13.23
CA ALA A 6 11.48 12.28 -13.97
C ALA A 6 11.38 10.88 -13.35
N LEU A 7 12.52 10.29 -12.97
CA LEU A 7 12.57 8.98 -12.31
C LEU A 7 11.86 9.02 -10.96
N GLU A 8 12.08 10.05 -10.15
CA GLU A 8 11.40 10.21 -8.86
C GLU A 8 9.88 10.33 -9.03
N GLN A 9 9.41 11.06 -10.04
CA GLN A 9 7.98 11.15 -10.35
C GLN A 9 7.40 9.81 -10.81
N LEU A 10 8.12 9.05 -11.63
CA LEU A 10 7.72 7.71 -12.05
C LEU A 10 7.60 6.77 -10.84
N LEU A 11 8.59 6.76 -9.95
CA LEU A 11 8.55 5.95 -8.74
C LEU A 11 7.36 6.33 -7.83
N ARG A 12 7.07 7.63 -7.68
CA ARG A 12 5.89 8.09 -6.93
C ARG A 12 4.57 7.62 -7.54
N LEU A 13 4.45 7.63 -8.87
CA LEU A 13 3.26 7.15 -9.57
C LEU A 13 3.07 5.64 -9.37
N ILE A 14 4.14 4.87 -9.50
CA ILE A 14 4.13 3.42 -9.28
C ILE A 14 3.74 3.11 -7.83
N HIS A 15 4.35 3.79 -6.85
CA HIS A 15 4.03 3.62 -5.44
C HIS A 15 2.55 3.93 -5.13
N ARG A 16 2.01 5.04 -5.65
CA ARG A 16 0.57 5.37 -5.49
C ARG A 16 -0.34 4.30 -6.08
N ARG A 17 0.06 3.67 -7.18
CA ARG A 17 -0.70 2.58 -7.78
C ARG A 17 -0.63 1.31 -6.93
N ALA A 18 0.56 0.92 -6.47
CA ALA A 18 0.74 -0.21 -5.57
C ALA A 18 -0.05 -0.05 -4.26
N MET A 19 -0.08 1.16 -3.67
CA MET A 19 -0.88 1.45 -2.48
C MET A 19 -2.39 1.20 -2.68
N ARG A 20 -2.91 1.53 -3.87
CA ARG A 20 -4.31 1.25 -4.25
C ARG A 20 -4.54 -0.26 -4.43
N LEU A 21 -3.63 -0.95 -5.10
CA LEU A 21 -3.73 -2.40 -5.31
C LEU A 21 -3.68 -3.18 -3.99
N ALA A 22 -2.77 -2.80 -3.09
CA ALA A 22 -2.65 -3.39 -1.76
C ALA A 22 -3.89 -3.18 -0.87
N ALA A 23 -4.84 -2.33 -1.28
CA ALA A 23 -6.11 -2.17 -0.58
C ALA A 23 -7.22 -3.09 -1.10
N LEU A 24 -7.01 -3.72 -2.27
CA LEU A 24 -7.95 -4.68 -2.87
C LEU A 24 -7.71 -6.09 -2.31
N PRO A 25 -8.73 -6.97 -2.31
CA PRO A 25 -8.55 -8.42 -2.15
C PRO A 25 -7.62 -9.01 -3.21
N ASP A 26 -6.93 -10.11 -2.89
CA ASP A 26 -5.92 -10.71 -3.78
C ASP A 26 -6.50 -11.15 -5.13
N ASP A 27 -7.70 -11.74 -5.13
CA ASP A 27 -8.42 -12.22 -6.31
C ASP A 27 -8.84 -11.10 -7.27
N GLU A 28 -9.00 -9.88 -6.76
CA GLU A 28 -9.36 -8.71 -7.57
C GLU A 28 -8.12 -8.03 -8.21
N ARG A 29 -6.91 -8.33 -7.74
CA ARG A 29 -5.68 -7.66 -8.22
C ARG A 29 -5.20 -8.17 -9.57
N ASP A 30 -5.48 -9.43 -9.91
CA ASP A 30 -4.98 -10.06 -11.13
C ASP A 30 -5.38 -9.31 -12.40
N LEU A 31 -6.65 -8.87 -12.48
CA LEU A 31 -7.11 -8.04 -13.59
C LEU A 31 -6.31 -6.73 -13.72
N HIS A 32 -5.90 -6.12 -12.60
CA HIS A 32 -5.10 -4.90 -12.63
C HIS A 32 -3.66 -5.12 -13.05
N TYR A 33 -3.08 -6.29 -12.73
CA TYR A 33 -1.77 -6.71 -13.21
C TYR A 33 -1.80 -6.98 -14.71
N ASP A 34 -2.85 -7.63 -15.22
CA ASP A 34 -2.99 -7.85 -16.67
C ASP A 34 -3.15 -6.55 -17.44
N LEU A 35 -3.96 -5.61 -16.93
CA LEU A 35 -4.08 -4.28 -17.53
C LEU A 35 -2.76 -3.48 -17.48
N LEU A 36 -1.97 -3.64 -16.40
CA LEU A 36 -0.63 -3.06 -16.33
C LEU A 36 0.26 -3.63 -17.43
N ARG A 37 0.31 -4.97 -17.54
CA ARG A 37 1.11 -5.68 -18.52
C ARG A 37 0.80 -5.18 -19.94
N LEU A 38 -0.48 -5.15 -20.29
CA LEU A 38 -0.94 -4.68 -21.61
C LEU A 38 -0.52 -3.22 -21.88
N SER A 39 -0.66 -2.35 -20.87
CA SER A 39 -0.27 -0.95 -21.00
C SER A 39 1.25 -0.80 -21.17
N CYS A 40 2.04 -1.59 -20.44
CA CYS A 40 3.50 -1.58 -20.54
C CYS A 40 3.99 -2.14 -21.88
N CYS A 41 3.39 -3.23 -22.39
CA CYS A 41 3.69 -3.73 -23.74
C CYS A 41 3.49 -2.64 -24.78
N LYS A 42 2.31 -1.99 -24.80
CA LYS A 42 2.00 -0.90 -25.74
C LYS A 42 2.98 0.26 -25.63
N ALA A 43 3.36 0.64 -24.41
CA ALA A 43 4.32 1.72 -24.19
C ALA A 43 5.73 1.36 -24.67
N ALA A 44 6.17 0.12 -24.41
CA ALA A 44 7.46 -0.41 -24.85
C ALA A 44 7.56 -0.53 -26.38
N GLU A 45 6.51 -1.06 -27.02
CA GLU A 45 6.42 -1.10 -28.48
C GLU A 45 6.42 0.31 -29.08
N HIS A 46 5.73 1.26 -28.45
CA HIS A 46 5.67 2.65 -28.91
C HIS A 46 7.05 3.34 -28.92
N ILE A 47 7.96 2.95 -28.01
CA ILE A 47 9.33 3.45 -27.99
C ILE A 47 10.30 2.63 -28.85
N GLY A 48 9.78 1.66 -29.62
CA GLY A 48 10.52 0.92 -30.64
C GLY A 48 11.03 -0.46 -30.22
N GLN A 49 10.63 -0.98 -29.05
CA GLN A 49 10.96 -2.37 -28.70
C GLN A 49 10.18 -3.35 -29.60
N SER A 50 10.79 -4.51 -29.87
CA SER A 50 10.07 -5.63 -30.51
C SER A 50 8.96 -6.17 -29.58
N PRO A 51 7.93 -6.85 -30.11
CA PRO A 51 6.86 -7.41 -29.27
C PRO A 51 7.38 -8.35 -28.17
N ASP A 52 8.41 -9.13 -28.45
CA ASP A 52 9.00 -10.06 -27.47
C ASP A 52 9.74 -9.30 -26.35
N GLU A 53 10.53 -8.29 -26.69
CA GLU A 53 11.21 -7.43 -25.69
C GLU A 53 10.22 -6.60 -24.88
N ALA A 54 9.16 -6.11 -25.53
CA ALA A 54 8.09 -5.38 -24.87
C ALA A 54 7.33 -6.26 -23.87
N ALA A 55 7.11 -7.54 -24.20
CA ALA A 55 6.53 -8.50 -23.27
C ALA A 55 7.42 -8.76 -22.06
N ILE A 56 8.74 -8.90 -22.25
CA ILE A 56 9.71 -9.04 -21.15
C ILE A 56 9.67 -7.79 -20.26
N THR A 57 9.81 -6.61 -20.84
CA THR A 57 9.78 -5.33 -20.11
C THR A 57 8.48 -5.19 -19.32
N ALA A 58 7.34 -5.53 -19.92
CA ALA A 58 6.04 -5.47 -19.24
C ALA A 58 5.93 -6.44 -18.06
N ASN A 59 6.48 -7.66 -18.20
CA ASN A 59 6.50 -8.64 -17.12
C ASN A 59 7.35 -8.14 -15.94
N ASP A 60 8.55 -7.60 -16.20
CA ASP A 60 9.42 -7.04 -15.16
C ASP A 60 8.71 -5.91 -14.40
N MET A 61 8.00 -5.03 -15.12
CA MET A 61 7.22 -3.95 -14.52
C MET A 61 6.07 -4.48 -13.64
N VAL A 62 5.40 -5.56 -14.05
CA VAL A 62 4.32 -6.19 -13.26
C VAL A 62 4.88 -6.82 -12.00
N GLU A 63 5.96 -7.60 -12.11
CA GLU A 63 6.60 -8.25 -10.97
C GLU A 63 7.15 -7.23 -9.97
N PHE A 64 7.72 -6.12 -10.44
CA PHE A 64 8.11 -5.02 -9.57
C PHE A 64 6.93 -4.44 -8.78
N VAL A 65 5.77 -4.23 -9.43
CA VAL A 65 4.57 -3.73 -8.75
C VAL A 65 4.01 -4.77 -7.77
N ARG A 66 4.03 -6.06 -8.10
CA ARG A 66 3.64 -7.16 -7.19
C ARG A 66 4.52 -7.18 -5.95
N ALA A 67 5.85 -7.10 -6.12
CA ALA A 67 6.79 -7.01 -5.00
C ALA A 67 6.50 -5.80 -4.11
N LEU A 68 6.22 -4.63 -4.71
CA LEU A 68 5.91 -3.42 -3.96
C LEU A 68 4.59 -3.54 -3.16
N VAL A 69 3.57 -4.19 -3.73
CA VAL A 69 2.33 -4.52 -3.01
C VAL A 69 2.65 -5.42 -1.80
N GLY A 70 3.40 -6.50 -1.99
CA GLY A 70 3.80 -7.39 -0.91
C GLY A 70 4.56 -6.66 0.21
N ILE A 71 5.48 -5.75 -0.13
CA ILE A 71 6.19 -4.91 0.86
C ILE A 71 5.20 -4.05 1.67
N ILE A 72 4.24 -3.40 1.00
CA ILE A 72 3.22 -2.57 1.65
C ILE A 72 2.36 -3.40 2.61
N GLU A 73 1.96 -4.60 2.21
CA GLU A 73 1.15 -5.50 3.03
C GLU A 73 1.88 -5.98 4.27
N VAL A 74 3.15 -6.39 4.10
CA VAL A 74 4.02 -6.75 5.22
C VAL A 74 4.14 -5.57 6.19
N GLY A 75 4.33 -4.35 5.70
CA GLY A 75 4.37 -3.14 6.54
C GLY A 75 3.08 -2.93 7.34
N ARG A 76 1.90 -3.00 6.68
CA ARG A 76 0.60 -2.87 7.35
C ARG A 76 0.35 -3.96 8.40
N GLY A 77 0.84 -5.17 8.16
CA GLY A 77 0.76 -6.29 9.10
C GLY A 77 1.57 -6.06 10.38
N HIS A 78 2.72 -5.38 10.27
CA HIS A 78 3.52 -4.95 11.43
C HIS A 78 2.81 -3.85 12.22
N ASP A 79 2.27 -2.82 11.55
CA ASP A 79 1.52 -1.74 12.20
C ASP A 79 0.29 -2.24 12.97
N ARG A 80 -0.41 -3.27 12.44
CA ARG A 80 -1.55 -3.89 13.12
C ARG A 80 -1.17 -4.69 14.36
N ARG A 81 0.03 -5.28 14.39
CA ARG A 81 0.55 -6.03 15.56
C ARG A 81 1.05 -5.11 16.67
N GLU A 82 1.47 -3.88 16.33
CA GLU A 82 1.89 -2.86 17.30
C GLU A 82 0.73 -2.00 17.85
N ALA A 83 -0.52 -2.22 17.40
CA ALA A 83 -1.69 -1.60 18.02
C ALA A 83 -1.74 -1.97 19.53
N PRO A 84 -1.65 -1.01 20.47
CA PRO A 84 -1.51 -1.34 21.87
C PRO A 84 -2.83 -1.90 22.40
N ILE A 85 -2.75 -3.13 22.92
CA ILE A 85 -3.74 -3.66 23.85
C ILE A 85 -3.75 -2.73 25.09
N GLY A 86 -4.81 -1.93 25.20
CA GLY A 86 -5.30 -1.43 26.49
C GLY A 86 -4.79 -0.07 26.95
N ARG A 87 -5.45 1.01 26.52
CA ARG A 87 -5.79 2.09 27.48
C ARG A 87 -7.15 1.73 28.09
N ARG A 88 -7.14 1.13 29.29
CA ARG A 88 -8.35 1.07 30.11
C ARG A 88 -8.77 2.52 30.45
N PRO A 89 -10.04 2.91 30.34
CA PRO A 89 -10.52 4.11 31.00
C PRO A 89 -10.41 3.85 32.50
N ALA A 90 -9.65 4.68 33.21
CA ALA A 90 -9.65 4.67 34.67
C ALA A 90 -11.09 4.93 35.13
N GLN A 91 -11.71 3.91 35.72
CA GLN A 91 -12.98 4.04 36.43
C GLN A 91 -12.77 5.06 37.55
N GLN A 92 -13.42 6.20 37.39
CA GLN A 92 -13.50 7.27 38.36
C GLN A 92 -14.35 6.78 39.53
N PHE A 93 -13.73 6.14 40.51
CA PHE A 93 -14.34 5.90 41.82
C PHE A 93 -14.45 7.25 42.55
N ALA A 94 -15.57 7.93 42.38
CA ALA A 94 -16.00 9.02 43.25
C ALA A 94 -17.28 8.56 43.95
N GLY A 95 -17.11 7.87 45.07
CA GLY A 95 -18.22 7.32 45.83
C GLY A 95 -17.78 6.88 47.22
N LEU A 96 -17.59 7.85 48.12
CA LEU A 96 -17.78 7.66 49.55
C LEU A 96 -18.24 9.01 50.11
N GLY A 97 -19.56 9.15 50.19
CA GLY A 97 -20.16 10.15 51.05
C GLY A 97 -19.84 9.82 52.51
N ASN A 98 -19.65 10.85 53.30
CA ASN A 98 -19.87 10.75 54.74
C ASN A 98 -20.49 12.08 55.20
N GLY A 99 -21.82 12.09 55.27
CA GLY A 99 -22.55 13.06 56.06
C GLY A 99 -22.76 12.49 57.45
N ALA A 100 -22.40 13.24 58.49
CA ALA A 100 -22.98 13.08 59.81
C ALA A 100 -22.94 14.42 60.55
N ALA A 101 -24.07 15.12 60.49
CA ALA A 101 -24.43 16.15 61.46
C ALA A 101 -24.86 15.51 62.79
N ARG A 102 -24.57 16.22 63.89
CA ARG A 102 -25.16 16.21 65.27
C ARG A 102 -24.02 16.47 66.26
N THR A 103 -24.07 17.39 67.22
CA THR A 103 -25.11 18.25 67.84
C THR A 103 -24.38 19.41 68.48
#